data_AF-A0A1F2RIG5-F1
#
_entry.id   AF-A0A1F2RIG5-F1
#
_cell.length_a   1.000
_cell.length_b   1.000
_cell.length_c   1.000
_cell.angle_alpha   90.00
_cell.angle_beta   90.00
_cell.angle_gamma   90.00
#
_symmetry.space_group_name_H-M   'P 1'
#
loop_
_entity.id
_entity.type
_entity.pdbx_description
1 polymer ?
#
loop_
_entity_poly.entity_id
_entity_poly.type
_entity_poly.pdbx_seq_one_letter_code
_entity_poly.pdbx_strand_id
1 'polypeptide(L)'
;MTGNVILVVGLPGCGKTTYVDKLTAEFGAQKFDDFKANAHYDSPTFQCARRFDELIIKLVRGETCIVADIDFCRNEARIEAEEEIKGRIPGVKVEWHYFENDPIRCRRNVIRRKSNSVQQELLNIDRYSPGYDIPSPATLIRVPEQP
;
A
#
# COMPACT_ATOMS: atom_id res chain seq x y z
N MET A 1 13.46 -18.73 -9.46
CA MET A 1 12.65 -17.58 -9.93
C MET A 1 12.42 -16.69 -8.74
N THR A 2 12.63 -15.39 -8.88
CA THR A 2 12.24 -14.40 -7.87
C THR A 2 10.74 -14.12 -7.97
N GLY A 3 10.12 -13.77 -6.85
CA GLY A 3 8.70 -13.45 -6.79
C GLY A 3 8.39 -12.09 -7.44
N ASN A 4 7.10 -11.75 -7.41
CA ASN A 4 6.61 -10.44 -7.85
C ASN A 4 6.06 -9.69 -6.63
N VAL A 5 6.27 -8.38 -6.57
CA VAL A 5 5.64 -7.52 -5.56
C VAL A 5 4.73 -6.51 -6.24
N ILE A 6 3.50 -6.41 -5.74
CA ILE A 6 2.54 -5.38 -6.11
C ILE A 6 2.44 -4.42 -4.93
N LEU A 7 2.86 -3.18 -5.13
CA LEU A 7 2.77 -2.09 -4.16
C LEU A 7 1.50 -1.30 -4.43
N VAL A 8 0.59 -1.25 -3.44
CA VAL A 8 -0.73 -0.63 -3.56
C VAL A 8 -0.76 0.69 -2.80
N VAL A 9 -1.10 1.77 -3.50
CA VAL A 9 -1.11 3.14 -2.98
C VAL A 9 -2.53 3.68 -2.96
N GLY A 10 -2.89 4.38 -1.88
CA GLY A 10 -4.15 5.09 -1.82
C GLY A 10 -4.51 5.59 -0.43
N LEU A 11 -5.44 6.54 -0.36
CA LEU A 11 -5.90 7.14 0.88
C LEU A 11 -6.78 6.19 1.72
N PRO A 12 -7.01 6.46 3.01
CA PRO A 12 -8.06 5.78 3.77
C PRO A 12 -9.41 5.87 3.05
N GLY A 13 -10.18 4.78 3.05
CA GLY A 13 -11.48 4.73 2.37
C GLY A 13 -11.44 4.59 0.83
N CYS A 14 -10.27 4.52 0.20
CA CYS A 14 -10.19 4.35 -1.26
C CYS A 14 -10.50 2.92 -1.75
N GLY A 15 -10.55 1.93 -0.85
CA GLY A 15 -10.83 0.53 -1.18
C GLY A 15 -9.63 -0.40 -1.26
N LYS A 16 -8.43 0.02 -0.79
CA LYS A 16 -7.21 -0.82 -0.76
C LYS A 16 -7.47 -2.23 -0.24
N THR A 17 -7.97 -2.37 0.99
CA THR A 17 -8.17 -3.69 1.60
C THR A 17 -9.05 -4.60 0.74
N THR A 18 -10.17 -4.09 0.20
CA THR A 18 -11.04 -4.84 -0.71
C THR A 18 -10.31 -5.28 -1.98
N TYR A 19 -9.48 -4.40 -2.55
CA TYR A 19 -8.69 -4.71 -3.74
C TYR A 19 -7.58 -5.74 -3.47
N VAL A 20 -6.87 -5.59 -2.36
CA VAL A 20 -5.83 -6.52 -1.93
C VAL A 20 -6.42 -7.90 -1.62
N ASP A 21 -7.59 -7.96 -0.96
CA ASP A 21 -8.31 -9.21 -0.69
C ASP A 21 -8.74 -9.89 -1.99
N LYS A 22 -9.23 -9.12 -2.98
CA LYS A 22 -9.55 -9.66 -4.31
C LYS A 22 -8.31 -10.27 -4.98
N LEU A 23 -7.19 -9.54 -5.02
CA LEU A 23 -5.95 -10.05 -5.63
C LEU A 23 -5.41 -11.28 -4.88
N THR A 24 -5.52 -11.30 -3.55
CA THR A 24 -5.14 -12.44 -2.71
C THR A 24 -5.96 -13.68 -3.06
N ALA A 25 -7.28 -13.52 -3.21
CA ALA A 25 -8.17 -14.62 -3.60
C ALA A 25 -7.94 -15.10 -5.04
N GLU A 26 -7.65 -14.19 -5.97
CA GLU A 26 -7.47 -14.49 -7.38
C GLU A 26 -6.11 -15.15 -7.69
N PHE A 27 -5.04 -14.69 -7.03
CA PHE A 27 -3.66 -15.10 -7.36
C PHE A 27 -2.97 -15.92 -6.27
N GLY A 28 -3.62 -16.16 -5.12
CA GLY A 28 -2.98 -16.77 -3.95
C GLY A 28 -1.85 -15.89 -3.36
N ALA A 29 -1.88 -14.59 -3.64
CA ALA A 29 -0.85 -13.65 -3.26
C ALA A 29 -0.79 -13.43 -1.74
N GLN A 30 0.39 -13.08 -1.23
CA GLN A 30 0.62 -12.89 0.20
C GLN A 30 0.36 -11.43 0.58
N LYS A 31 -0.57 -11.22 1.53
CA LYS A 31 -1.01 -9.88 1.94
C LYS A 31 -0.14 -9.28 3.05
N PHE A 32 0.32 -8.05 2.80
CA PHE A 32 1.01 -7.17 3.73
C PHE A 32 0.30 -5.81 3.76
N ASP A 33 -0.85 -5.75 4.44
CA ASP A 33 -1.65 -4.53 4.63
C ASP A 33 -1.17 -3.76 5.87
N ASP A 34 -1.30 -2.43 5.84
CA ASP A 34 -0.76 -1.50 6.85
C ASP A 34 0.70 -1.82 7.23
N PHE A 35 1.57 -1.96 6.22
CA PHE A 35 2.88 -2.60 6.35
C PHE A 35 3.82 -1.96 7.38
N LYS A 36 3.88 -0.63 7.45
CA LYS A 36 4.70 0.13 8.39
C LYS A 36 4.02 0.34 9.75
N ALA A 37 2.78 -0.14 9.94
CA ALA A 37 2.11 -0.01 11.23
C ALA A 37 2.88 -0.72 12.34
N ASN A 38 3.16 0.00 13.43
CA ASN A 38 3.92 -0.50 14.59
C ASN A 38 5.36 -0.95 14.26
N ALA A 39 6.02 -0.34 13.27
CA ALA A 39 7.42 -0.61 12.93
C ALA A 39 8.34 -0.65 14.16
N HIS A 40 9.43 -1.42 14.08
CA HIS A 40 10.42 -1.49 15.17
C HIS A 40 10.97 -0.09 15.46
N TYR A 41 11.02 0.27 16.75
CA TYR A 41 11.52 1.57 17.24
C TYR A 41 10.72 2.80 16.77
N ASP A 42 9.46 2.62 16.36
CA ASP A 42 8.65 3.67 15.71
C ASP A 42 9.34 4.31 14.49
N SER A 43 10.29 3.58 13.88
CA SER A 43 11.00 4.06 12.70
C SER A 43 10.06 4.12 11.50
N PRO A 44 10.00 5.25 10.75
CA PRO A 44 9.17 5.36 9.56
C PRO A 44 9.79 4.61 8.35
N THR A 45 10.95 3.99 8.51
CA THR A 45 11.67 3.37 7.38
C THR A 45 11.09 2.01 6.98
N PHE A 46 11.05 1.75 5.68
CA PHE A 46 10.43 0.55 5.10
C PHE A 46 11.04 -0.76 5.63
N GLN A 47 12.36 -0.83 5.74
CA GLN A 47 13.06 -2.01 6.27
C GLN A 47 12.84 -2.25 7.79
N CYS A 48 12.32 -1.26 8.53
CA CYS A 48 12.00 -1.42 9.95
C CYS A 48 10.58 -1.94 10.21
N ALA A 49 9.78 -2.12 9.15
CA ALA A 49 8.50 -2.81 9.26
C ALA A 49 8.71 -4.22 9.85
N ARG A 50 7.90 -4.60 10.85
CA ARG A 50 8.05 -5.90 11.55
C ARG A 50 7.98 -7.11 10.61
N ARG A 51 7.29 -6.93 9.48
CA ARG A 51 7.06 -7.97 8.47
C ARG A 51 8.00 -7.87 7.27
N PHE A 52 9.06 -7.05 7.35
CA PHE A 52 10.02 -6.90 6.27
C PHE A 52 10.75 -8.20 5.95
N ASP A 53 11.30 -8.89 6.96
CA ASP A 53 12.00 -10.17 6.72
C ASP A 53 11.05 -11.23 6.16
N GLU A 54 9.79 -11.26 6.61
CA GLU A 54 8.76 -12.15 6.09
C GLU A 54 8.49 -11.88 4.59
N LEU A 55 8.37 -10.61 4.20
CA LEU A 55 8.22 -10.18 2.81
C LEU A 55 9.41 -10.67 1.95
N ILE A 56 10.63 -10.44 2.43
CA ILE A 56 11.84 -10.83 1.69
C ILE A 56 11.90 -12.36 1.51
N ILE A 57 11.63 -13.14 2.56
CA ILE A 57 11.64 -14.61 2.50
C ILE A 57 10.64 -15.12 1.46
N LYS A 58 9.42 -14.57 1.43
CA LYS A 58 8.38 -14.98 0.48
C LYS A 58 8.74 -14.62 -0.95
N LEU A 59 9.25 -13.43 -1.19
CA LEU A 59 9.71 -13.01 -2.52
C LEU A 59 10.89 -13.85 -3.01
N VAL A 60 11.84 -14.20 -2.15
CA VAL A 60 12.97 -15.09 -2.49
C VAL A 60 12.48 -16.50 -2.88
N ARG A 61 11.38 -16.97 -2.27
CA ARG A 61 10.74 -18.25 -2.61
C ARG A 61 9.94 -18.23 -3.92
N GLY A 62 9.86 -17.08 -4.59
CA GLY A 62 9.09 -16.94 -5.82
C GLY A 62 7.62 -16.60 -5.60
N GLU A 63 7.19 -16.31 -4.37
CA GLU A 63 5.79 -15.99 -4.06
C GLU A 63 5.43 -14.58 -4.54
N THR A 64 4.19 -14.39 -5.01
CA THR A 64 3.64 -13.06 -5.27
C THR A 64 3.21 -12.42 -3.96
N CYS A 65 3.71 -11.22 -3.67
CA CYS A 65 3.37 -10.45 -2.47
C CYS A 65 2.65 -9.15 -2.84
N ILE A 66 1.69 -8.73 -2.03
CA ILE A 66 1.00 -7.45 -2.17
C ILE A 66 1.24 -6.66 -0.90
N VAL A 67 1.82 -5.48 -1.04
CA VAL A 67 2.16 -4.60 0.08
C VAL A 67 1.36 -3.31 -0.07
N ALA A 68 0.62 -2.95 0.96
CA ALA A 68 -0.17 -1.73 1.00
C ALA A 68 0.21 -0.91 2.23
N ASP A 69 0.39 0.39 2.02
CA ASP A 69 0.67 1.34 3.10
C ASP A 69 0.16 2.73 2.72
N ILE A 70 -0.29 3.50 3.71
CA ILE A 70 -0.69 4.88 3.51
C ILE A 70 0.51 5.79 3.19
N ASP A 71 1.68 5.49 3.75
CA ASP A 71 2.90 6.26 3.53
C ASP A 71 3.31 6.30 2.06
N PHE A 72 2.93 5.30 1.27
CA PHE A 72 3.17 5.28 -0.17
C PHE A 72 2.48 6.42 -0.93
N CYS A 73 1.56 7.16 -0.32
CA CYS A 73 1.07 8.41 -0.90
C CYS A 73 2.22 9.41 -1.08
N ARG A 74 3.29 9.32 -0.30
CA ARG A 74 4.50 10.14 -0.41
C ARG A 74 5.49 9.54 -1.40
N ASN A 75 6.07 10.37 -2.26
CA ASN A 75 7.04 9.93 -3.26
C ASN A 75 8.30 9.31 -2.64
N GLU A 76 8.82 9.90 -1.56
CA GLU A 76 10.04 9.38 -0.91
C GLU A 76 9.83 7.97 -0.35
N ALA A 77 8.64 7.69 0.21
CA ALA A 77 8.32 6.36 0.74
C ALA A 77 8.22 5.30 -0.37
N ARG A 78 7.82 5.70 -1.59
CA ARG A 78 7.78 4.81 -2.74
C ARG A 78 9.18 4.48 -3.24
N ILE A 79 10.02 5.51 -3.38
CA ILE A 79 11.43 5.36 -3.77
C ILE A 79 12.13 4.44 -2.76
N GLU A 80 11.98 4.72 -1.47
CA GLU A 80 12.55 3.93 -0.38
C GLU A 80 12.11 2.45 -0.47
N ALA A 81 10.82 2.18 -0.58
CA ALA A 81 10.31 0.80 -0.64
C ALA A 81 10.87 0.04 -1.85
N GLU A 82 10.94 0.70 -3.01
CA GLU A 82 11.46 0.09 -4.23
C GLU A 82 12.97 -0.18 -4.14
N GLU A 83 13.75 0.77 -3.63
CA GLU A 83 15.20 0.61 -3.41
C GLU A 83 15.51 -0.51 -2.43
N GLU A 84 14.82 -0.56 -1.30
CA GLU A 84 15.01 -1.59 -0.28
C GLU A 84 14.66 -2.99 -0.83
N ILE A 85 13.53 -3.13 -1.53
CA ILE A 85 13.12 -4.43 -2.10
C ILE A 85 14.11 -4.88 -3.18
N LYS A 86 14.47 -4.00 -4.13
CA LYS A 86 15.40 -4.33 -5.23
C LYS A 86 16.82 -4.57 -4.74
N GLY A 87 17.25 -3.86 -3.70
CA GLY A 87 18.56 -4.04 -3.07
C GLY A 87 18.72 -5.41 -2.40
N ARG A 88 17.62 -5.97 -1.86
CA ARG A 88 17.64 -7.31 -1.25
C ARG A 88 17.38 -8.44 -2.24
N ILE A 89 16.64 -8.19 -3.32
CA ILE A 89 16.22 -9.23 -4.27
C ILE A 89 16.50 -8.76 -5.69
N PRO A 90 17.74 -8.94 -6.19
CA PRO A 90 18.08 -8.60 -7.56
C PRO A 90 17.15 -9.30 -8.57
N GLY A 91 16.51 -8.52 -9.45
CA GLY A 91 15.61 -9.03 -10.48
C GLY A 91 14.17 -9.29 -10.03
N VAL A 92 13.78 -8.92 -8.81
CA VAL A 92 12.37 -8.88 -8.39
C VAL A 92 11.56 -7.93 -9.28
N LYS A 93 10.38 -8.37 -9.72
CA LYS A 93 9.45 -7.51 -10.45
C LYS A 93 8.66 -6.67 -9.45
N VAL A 94 8.73 -5.36 -9.59
CA VAL A 94 7.98 -4.40 -8.78
C VAL A 94 6.91 -3.76 -9.65
N GLU A 95 5.65 -3.84 -9.22
CA GLU A 95 4.52 -3.19 -9.86
C GLU A 95 3.85 -2.22 -8.89
N TRP A 96 3.43 -1.07 -9.39
CA TRP A 96 2.74 -0.06 -8.60
C TRP A 96 1.29 0.11 -9.06
N HIS A 97 0.35 -0.09 -8.14
CA HIS A 97 -1.08 0.08 -8.37
C HIS A 97 -1.58 1.26 -7.53
N TYR A 98 -2.08 2.29 -8.21
CA TYR A 98 -2.47 3.54 -7.58
C TYR A 98 -3.99 3.67 -7.57
N PHE A 99 -4.59 3.89 -6.41
CA PHE A 99 -5.93 4.46 -6.37
C PHE A 99 -5.87 5.94 -6.72
N GLU A 100 -6.88 6.45 -7.44
CA GLU A 100 -6.99 7.88 -7.72
C GLU A 100 -7.00 8.72 -6.44
N ASN A 101 -6.42 9.92 -6.53
CA ASN A 101 -6.43 10.89 -5.44
C ASN A 101 -7.78 11.63 -5.40
N ASP A 102 -8.82 10.94 -4.91
CA ASP A 102 -10.16 11.51 -4.68
C ASP A 102 -10.44 11.59 -3.16
N PRO A 103 -9.95 12.64 -2.47
CA PRO A 103 -10.12 12.79 -1.03
C PRO A 103 -11.59 12.96 -0.64
N ILE A 104 -12.43 13.54 -1.50
CA ILE A 104 -13.86 13.75 -1.22
C ILE A 104 -14.58 12.41 -1.14
N ARG A 105 -14.40 11.54 -2.14
CA ARG A 105 -15.01 10.21 -2.13
C ARG A 105 -14.43 9.33 -1.02
N CYS A 106 -13.13 9.41 -0.77
CA CYS A 106 -12.48 8.72 0.35
C CYS A 106 -13.11 9.08 1.70
N ARG A 107 -13.34 10.38 1.98
CA ARG A 107 -14.01 10.84 3.20
C ARG A 107 -15.40 10.26 3.35
N ARG A 108 -16.21 10.27 2.28
CA ARG A 108 -17.56 9.70 2.28
C ARG A 108 -17.53 8.22 2.66
N ASN A 109 -16.61 7.45 2.07
CA ASN A 109 -16.45 6.03 2.37
C ASN A 109 -16.02 5.80 3.84
N VAL A 110 -15.05 6.58 4.36
CA VAL A 110 -14.62 6.49 5.77
C VAL A 110 -15.78 6.75 6.73
N ILE A 111 -16.51 7.85 6.54
CA ILE A 111 -17.64 8.24 7.40
C ILE A 111 -18.72 7.15 7.37
N ARG A 112 -19.02 6.61 6.19
CA ARG A 112 -20.04 5.58 6.02
C ARG A 112 -19.70 4.27 6.75
N ARG A 113 -18.43 3.88 6.78
CA ARG A 113 -17.97 2.63 7.41
C ARG A 113 -18.13 2.62 8.94
N LYS A 114 -18.27 3.79 9.59
CA LYS A 114 -18.42 3.93 11.04
C LYS A 114 -17.39 3.13 11.86
N SER A 115 -16.13 3.13 11.42
CA SER A 115 -15.04 2.50 12.18
C SER A 115 -14.73 3.27 13.47
N ASN A 116 -14.06 2.62 14.43
CA ASN A 116 -13.56 3.30 15.63
C ASN A 116 -12.44 4.32 15.33
N SER A 117 -11.89 4.29 14.11
CA SER A 117 -10.76 5.10 13.66
C SER A 117 -11.14 6.24 12.71
N VAL A 118 -12.44 6.51 12.48
CA VAL A 118 -12.93 7.52 11.52
C VAL A 118 -12.16 8.84 11.62
N GLN A 119 -11.99 9.39 12.82
CA GLN A 119 -11.30 10.67 13.01
C GLN A 119 -9.83 10.62 12.53
N GLN A 120 -9.10 9.58 12.91
CA GLN A 120 -7.71 9.40 12.48
C GLN A 120 -7.60 9.19 10.97
N GLU A 121 -8.54 8.46 10.38
CA GLU A 121 -8.58 8.24 8.94
C GLU A 121 -8.87 9.53 8.17
N LEU A 122 -9.75 10.40 8.68
CA LEU A 122 -10.01 11.71 8.09
C LEU A 122 -8.79 12.63 8.18
N LEU A 123 -8.10 12.65 9.33
CA LEU A 123 -6.84 13.38 9.50
C LEU A 123 -5.75 12.89 8.54
N ASN A 124 -5.68 11.58 8.34
CA ASN A 124 -4.78 10.97 7.37
C ASN A 124 -5.12 11.38 5.93
N ILE A 125 -6.40 11.45 5.56
CA ILE A 125 -6.80 11.97 4.24
C ILE A 125 -6.29 13.42 4.05
N ASP A 126 -6.47 14.29 5.05
CA ASP A 126 -5.97 15.67 5.00
C ASP A 126 -4.46 15.74 4.89
N ARG A 127 -3.76 14.88 5.63
CA ARG A 127 -2.30 14.85 5.65
C ARG A 127 -1.69 14.38 4.34
N TYR A 128 -2.22 13.32 3.74
CA TYR A 128 -1.55 12.62 2.63
C TYR A 128 -2.07 13.05 1.25
N SER A 129 -3.33 13.49 1.12
CA SER A 129 -3.88 13.85 -0.20
C SER A 129 -3.18 15.01 -0.92
N PRO A 130 -2.67 16.08 -0.25
CA PRO A 130 -2.07 17.20 -0.97
C PRO A 130 -0.75 16.86 -1.68
N GLY A 131 0.00 15.87 -1.16
CA GLY A 131 1.26 15.40 -1.73
C GLY A 131 1.15 14.05 -2.44
N TYR A 132 -0.08 13.54 -2.62
CA TYR A 132 -0.29 12.27 -3.29
C TYR A 132 -0.28 12.43 -4.82
N ASP A 133 0.93 12.49 -5.36
CA ASP A 133 1.19 12.53 -6.79
C ASP A 133 1.32 11.12 -7.37
N ILE A 134 0.56 10.85 -8.42
CA ILE A 134 0.57 9.58 -9.16
C ILE A 134 1.47 9.76 -10.39
N PRO A 135 2.58 9.00 -10.52
CA PRO A 135 3.45 9.10 -11.68
C PRO A 135 2.72 8.63 -12.96
N SER A 136 3.12 9.14 -14.11
CA SER A 136 2.62 8.70 -15.41
C SER A 136 3.75 8.05 -16.21
N PRO A 137 3.54 6.86 -16.82
CA PRO A 137 2.31 6.05 -16.79
C PRO A 137 2.17 5.25 -15.48
N ALA A 138 0.93 4.94 -15.08
CA ALA A 138 0.63 4.12 -13.90
C ALA A 138 -0.64 3.28 -14.08
N THR A 139 -0.72 2.15 -13.38
CA THR A 139 -1.96 1.39 -13.20
C THR A 139 -2.86 2.15 -12.23
N LEU A 140 -3.87 2.84 -12.77
CA LEU A 140 -4.80 3.66 -12.00
C LEU A 140 -6.11 2.90 -11.70
N ILE A 141 -6.51 2.89 -10.44
CA ILE A 141 -7.72 2.28 -9.91
C ILE A 141 -8.66 3.40 -9.45
N ARG A 142 -9.93 3.34 -9.86
CA ARG A 142 -10.94 4.30 -9.40
C ARG A 142 -11.35 4.01 -7.96
N VAL A 143 -11.57 5.05 -7.17
CA VAL A 143 -12.18 4.92 -5.84
C VAL A 143 -13.64 4.52 -6.05
N PRO A 144 -14.08 3.35 -5.58
CA PRO A 144 -15.46 2.93 -5.74
C PRO A 144 -16.37 3.77 -4.86
N GLU A 145 -17.59 4.01 -5.33
CA GLU A 145 -18.67 4.46 -4.46
C GLU A 145 -19.15 3.24 -3.66
N GLN A 146 -19.00 3.30 -2.33
CA GLN A 146 -19.50 2.21 -1.50
C GLN A 146 -21.04 2.29 -1.42
N PRO A 147 -21.75 1.21 -1.82
CA PRO A 147 -23.20 1.17 -1.91
C PRO A 147 -23.87 1.38 -0.57
#